data_AF-A0A1K1T995-F1
#
_entry.id   AF-A0A1K1T995-F1
#
_cell.length_a   1.000
_cell.length_b   1.000
_cell.length_c   1.000
_cell.angle_alpha   90.00
_cell.angle_beta   90.00
_cell.angle_gamma   90.00
#
_symmetry.space_group_name_H-M   'P 1'
#
loop_
_entity.id
_entity.type
_entity.pdbx_description
1 polymer ?
#
loop_
_entity_poly.entity_id
_entity_poly.type
_entity_poly.pdbx_seq_one_letter_code
_entity_poly.pdbx_strand_id
1 'polypeptide(L)'
;MKSLSVAMKLGLGFVSVILITLIIALVGLSGGNTINTMLNDMYANNLTPIKDVANANMQAIYHNRSLYDLLVSDKTELSKIVENMDKNKTKMTELLDKYRKTFLTEREKDLLKKFDAVWPPYEASAKKVIALMEVDNLKATELVNNETTQLFQVVDDVLSDIVDFNDQLAKEAYDQSDVTANRAQQTLIGLLVLAVLISAIIAFVITRGLLKQLGGEPAYAAEVLSRVAAGDLDVTIPLRANDTGSMLAAMKGMVEKLSQIIGEVRGAANALSGASEEVSATAQSMS
;
A
#
# COMPACT_ATOMS: atom_id res chain seq x y z
N MET A 1 -14.90 40.40 8.02
CA MET A 1 -14.70 39.00 8.46
C MET A 1 -13.72 39.00 9.62
N LYS A 2 -14.08 38.53 10.83
CA LYS A 2 -13.14 38.44 11.96
C LYS A 2 -11.97 37.54 11.56
N SER A 3 -10.74 38.02 11.69
CA SER A 3 -9.55 37.20 11.42
C SER A 3 -9.48 36.05 12.43
N LEU A 4 -9.34 34.81 11.95
CA LEU A 4 -9.09 33.64 12.81
C LEU A 4 -7.90 33.90 13.74
N SER A 5 -8.00 33.40 14.98
CA SER A 5 -6.90 33.45 15.94
C SER A 5 -5.69 32.65 15.43
N VAL A 6 -4.50 33.01 15.88
CA VAL A 6 -3.25 32.30 15.54
C VAL A 6 -3.35 30.82 15.93
N ALA A 7 -3.84 30.53 17.13
CA ALA A 7 -4.04 29.17 17.61
C ALA A 7 -4.95 28.35 16.69
N MET A 8 -6.05 28.93 16.18
CA MET A 8 -6.97 28.23 15.29
C MET A 8 -6.36 27.97 13.92
N LYS A 9 -5.56 28.91 13.38
CA LYS A 9 -4.84 28.70 12.10
C LYS A 9 -3.81 27.57 12.22
N LEU A 10 -3.03 27.55 13.29
CA LEU A 10 -2.07 26.48 13.59
C LEU A 10 -2.78 25.14 13.77
N GLY A 11 -3.85 25.10 14.58
CA GLY A 11 -4.64 23.90 14.82
C GLY A 11 -5.21 23.31 13.53
N LEU A 12 -5.82 24.15 12.67
CA LEU A 12 -6.32 23.72 11.37
C LEU A 12 -5.19 23.19 10.48
N GLY A 13 -4.02 23.84 10.45
CA GLY A 13 -2.87 23.38 9.69
C GLY A 13 -2.39 21.99 10.13
N PHE A 14 -2.21 21.78 11.43
CA PHE A 14 -1.80 20.48 11.97
C PHE A 14 -2.84 19.38 11.73
N VAL A 15 -4.12 19.66 11.98
CA VAL A 15 -5.21 18.71 11.72
C VAL A 15 -5.26 18.32 10.25
N SER A 16 -5.03 19.27 9.35
CA SER A 16 -4.98 19.00 7.90
C SER A 16 -3.88 17.99 7.57
N VAL A 17 -2.66 18.20 8.07
CA VAL A 17 -1.52 17.29 7.82
C VAL A 17 -1.76 15.91 8.43
N ILE A 18 -2.34 15.83 9.63
CA ILE A 18 -2.69 14.56 10.28
C ILE A 18 -3.71 13.80 9.44
N LEU A 19 -4.77 14.47 8.97
CA LEU A 19 -5.80 13.86 8.14
C LEU A 19 -5.23 13.34 6.82
N ILE A 20 -4.38 14.12 6.15
CA ILE A 20 -3.71 13.71 4.91
C ILE A 20 -2.82 12.48 5.17
N THR A 21 -2.05 12.48 6.26
CA THR A 21 -1.21 11.35 6.66
C THR A 21 -2.06 10.10 6.92
N LEU A 22 -3.20 10.25 7.60
CA LEU A 22 -4.13 9.15 7.85
C LEU A 22 -4.71 8.58 6.54
N ILE A 23 -5.08 9.44 5.59
CA ILE A 23 -5.57 9.01 4.27
C ILE A 23 -4.48 8.21 3.53
N ILE A 24 -3.24 8.72 3.51
CA ILE A 24 -2.11 8.00 2.89
C ILE A 24 -1.90 6.64 3.55
N ALA A 25 -1.95 6.57 4.88
CA ALA A 25 -1.81 5.32 5.62
C ALA A 25 -2.92 4.32 5.29
N LEU A 26 -4.19 4.78 5.23
CA LEU A 26 -5.33 3.93 4.88
C LEU A 26 -5.23 3.39 3.45
N VAL A 27 -4.84 4.23 2.48
CA VAL A 27 -4.63 3.80 1.09
C VAL A 27 -3.46 2.81 1.00
N GLY A 28 -2.36 3.07 1.73
CA GLY A 28 -1.21 2.17 1.78
C GLY A 28 -1.56 0.79 2.35
N LEU A 29 -2.32 0.75 3.46
CA LEU A 29 -2.80 -0.50 4.05
C LEU A 29 -3.76 -1.25 3.12
N SER A 30 -4.66 -0.55 2.44
CA SER A 30 -5.58 -1.16 1.47
C SER A 30 -4.83 -1.75 0.26
N GLY A 31 -3.82 -1.03 -0.26
CA GLY A 31 -2.95 -1.55 -1.32
C GLY A 31 -2.16 -2.78 -0.87
N GLY A 32 -1.60 -2.74 0.34
CA GLY A 32 -0.88 -3.88 0.93
C GLY A 32 -1.76 -5.13 1.10
N ASN A 33 -2.99 -4.97 1.61
CA ASN A 33 -3.95 -6.06 1.70
C ASN A 33 -4.33 -6.63 0.32
N THR A 34 -4.51 -5.77 -0.67
CA THR A 34 -4.82 -6.18 -2.05
C THR A 34 -3.70 -7.08 -2.61
N ILE A 35 -2.45 -6.66 -2.46
CA ILE A 35 -1.28 -7.45 -2.88
C ILE A 35 -1.22 -8.78 -2.12
N ASN A 36 -1.49 -8.78 -0.81
CA ASN A 36 -1.50 -10.01 -0.02
C ASN A 36 -2.58 -11.00 -0.50
N THR A 37 -3.79 -10.52 -0.78
CA THR A 37 -4.86 -11.34 -1.36
C THR A 37 -4.46 -11.92 -2.72
N MET A 38 -3.88 -11.09 -3.61
CA MET A 38 -3.38 -11.55 -4.91
C MET A 38 -2.33 -12.66 -4.78
N LEU A 39 -1.39 -12.53 -3.85
CA LEU A 39 -0.37 -13.56 -3.59
C LEU A 39 -0.99 -14.87 -3.05
N ASN A 40 -1.96 -14.76 -2.14
CA ASN A 40 -2.66 -15.92 -1.62
C ASN A 40 -3.45 -16.63 -2.72
N ASP A 41 -4.14 -15.88 -3.59
CA ASP A 41 -4.88 -16.44 -4.72
C ASP A 41 -3.93 -17.09 -5.74
N MET A 42 -2.78 -16.47 -6.04
CA MET A 42 -1.76 -17.09 -6.90
C MET A 42 -1.27 -18.43 -6.35
N TYR A 43 -1.11 -18.56 -5.03
CA TYR A 43 -0.66 -19.81 -4.43
C TYR A 43 -1.78 -20.86 -4.33
N ALA A 44 -2.91 -20.49 -3.73
CA ALA A 44 -3.97 -21.41 -3.36
C ALA A 44 -4.89 -21.75 -4.54
N ASN A 45 -5.16 -20.79 -5.42
CA ASN A 45 -6.15 -20.91 -6.50
C ASN A 45 -5.53 -21.09 -7.89
N ASN A 46 -4.24 -20.82 -8.07
CA ASN A 46 -3.54 -21.06 -9.35
C ASN A 46 -2.45 -22.13 -9.24
N LEU A 47 -1.39 -21.89 -8.46
CA LEU A 47 -0.23 -22.77 -8.40
C LEU A 47 -0.56 -24.17 -7.87
N THR A 48 -1.32 -24.25 -6.77
CA THR A 48 -1.68 -25.54 -6.16
C THR A 48 -2.55 -26.39 -7.10
N PRO A 49 -3.63 -25.85 -7.71
CA PRO A 49 -4.41 -26.53 -8.74
C PRO A 49 -3.58 -27.01 -9.95
N ILE A 50 -2.74 -26.14 -10.52
CA ILE A 50 -1.83 -26.50 -11.63
C ILE A 50 -0.96 -27.69 -11.24
N LYS A 51 -0.33 -27.62 -10.07
CA LYS A 51 0.52 -28.69 -9.54
C LYS A 51 -0.26 -29.99 -9.34
N ASP A 52 -1.47 -29.93 -8.81
CA ASP A 52 -2.28 -31.12 -8.57
C ASP A 52 -2.67 -31.81 -9.89
N VAL A 53 -3.09 -31.04 -10.91
CA VAL A 53 -3.43 -31.58 -12.24
C VAL A 53 -2.17 -32.10 -12.95
N ALA A 54 -1.05 -31.38 -12.92
CA ALA A 54 0.21 -31.84 -13.52
C ALA A 54 0.70 -33.15 -12.87
N ASN A 55 0.58 -33.27 -11.54
CA ASN A 55 0.88 -34.52 -10.85
C ASN A 55 -0.12 -35.63 -11.19
N ALA A 56 -1.40 -35.30 -11.37
CA ALA A 56 -2.40 -36.26 -11.83
C ALA A 56 -2.03 -36.79 -13.22
N ASN A 57 -1.64 -35.91 -14.15
CA ASN A 57 -1.16 -36.32 -15.48
C ASN A 57 0.07 -37.23 -15.37
N MET A 58 1.04 -36.87 -14.53
CA MET A 58 2.19 -37.71 -14.27
C MET A 58 1.79 -39.11 -13.75
N GLN A 59 0.81 -39.21 -12.85
CA GLN A 59 0.29 -40.51 -12.41
C GLN A 59 -0.41 -41.28 -13.54
N ALA A 60 -1.15 -40.60 -14.42
CA ALA A 60 -1.77 -41.20 -15.60
C ALA A 60 -0.70 -41.78 -16.56
N ILE A 61 0.38 -41.02 -16.79
CA ILE A 61 1.54 -41.44 -17.58
C ILE A 61 2.23 -42.63 -16.93
N TYR A 62 2.43 -42.64 -15.61
CA TYR A 62 3.01 -43.81 -14.93
C TYR A 62 2.11 -45.04 -15.00
N HIS A 63 0.79 -44.87 -14.90
CA HIS A 63 -0.16 -45.95 -15.14
C HIS A 63 -0.03 -46.50 -16.57
N ASN A 64 0.03 -45.61 -17.57
CA ASN A 64 0.21 -46.01 -18.98
C ASN A 64 1.57 -46.69 -19.21
N ARG A 65 2.65 -46.16 -18.65
CA ARG A 65 3.99 -46.74 -18.74
C ARG A 65 4.05 -48.17 -18.19
N SER A 66 3.35 -48.42 -17.07
CA SER A 66 3.25 -49.76 -16.51
C SER A 66 2.59 -50.78 -17.45
N LEU A 67 1.75 -50.35 -18.41
CA LEU A 67 1.28 -51.26 -19.47
C LEU A 67 2.42 -51.73 -20.38
N TYR A 68 3.36 -50.84 -20.71
CA TYR A 68 4.53 -51.24 -21.50
C TYR A 68 5.49 -52.11 -20.68
N ASP A 69 5.64 -51.83 -19.38
CA ASP A 69 6.42 -52.69 -18.48
C ASP A 69 5.83 -54.11 -18.43
N LEU A 70 4.49 -54.26 -18.44
CA LEU A 70 3.83 -55.58 -18.53
C LEU A 70 4.25 -56.34 -19.79
N LEU A 71 4.29 -55.69 -20.96
CA LEU A 71 4.58 -56.34 -22.24
C LEU A 71 5.97 -57.00 -22.30
N VAL A 72 6.92 -56.52 -21.49
CA VAL A 72 8.32 -56.99 -21.46
C VAL A 72 8.69 -57.76 -20.21
N SER A 73 7.77 -57.91 -19.25
CA SER A 73 8.02 -58.55 -17.95
C SER A 73 7.63 -60.03 -17.92
N ASP A 74 8.24 -60.78 -17.00
CA ASP A 74 7.88 -62.16 -16.71
C ASP A 74 6.54 -62.26 -15.96
N LYS A 75 5.84 -63.40 -16.13
CA LYS A 75 4.52 -63.65 -15.53
C LYS A 75 4.47 -63.50 -14.00
N THR A 76 5.61 -63.71 -13.32
CA THR A 76 5.71 -63.60 -11.86
C THR A 76 5.64 -62.17 -11.34
N GLU A 77 5.92 -61.17 -12.17
CA GLU A 77 5.90 -59.74 -11.78
C GLU A 77 4.57 -59.03 -12.13
N LEU A 78 3.66 -59.68 -12.86
CA LEU A 78 2.42 -59.07 -13.37
C LEU A 78 1.57 -58.49 -12.23
N SER A 79 1.40 -59.22 -11.13
CA SER A 79 0.59 -58.79 -9.98
C SER A 79 1.09 -57.49 -9.36
N LYS A 80 2.42 -57.36 -9.22
CA LYS A 80 3.07 -56.18 -8.68
C LYS A 80 2.96 -54.97 -9.61
N ILE A 81 3.03 -55.19 -10.92
CA ILE A 81 2.86 -54.11 -11.90
C ILE A 81 1.40 -53.63 -11.91
N VAL A 82 0.43 -54.54 -11.89
CA VAL A 82 -0.99 -54.20 -11.77
C VAL A 82 -1.28 -53.45 -10.47
N GLU A 83 -0.71 -53.86 -9.34
CA GLU A 83 -0.83 -53.12 -8.07
C GLU A 83 -0.29 -51.68 -8.18
N ASN A 84 0.84 -51.49 -8.87
CA ASN A 84 1.38 -50.15 -9.11
C ASN A 84 0.48 -49.32 -10.05
N MET A 85 -0.14 -49.93 -11.05
CA MET A 85 -1.14 -49.27 -11.89
C MET A 85 -2.31 -48.77 -11.05
N ASP A 86 -2.88 -49.62 -10.21
CA ASP A 86 -4.00 -49.25 -9.33
C ASP A 86 -3.62 -48.12 -8.35
N LYS A 87 -2.39 -48.15 -7.80
CA LYS A 87 -1.85 -47.05 -6.97
C LYS A 87 -1.76 -45.74 -7.74
N ASN A 88 -1.23 -45.76 -8.96
CA ASN A 88 -1.11 -44.57 -9.80
C ASN A 88 -2.49 -44.01 -10.15
N LYS A 89 -3.44 -44.88 -10.56
CA LYS A 89 -4.83 -44.49 -10.80
C LYS A 89 -5.45 -43.85 -9.56
N THR A 90 -5.32 -44.47 -8.39
CA THR A 90 -5.88 -43.94 -7.14
C THR A 90 -5.36 -42.54 -6.84
N LYS A 91 -4.04 -42.34 -6.92
CA LYS A 91 -3.42 -41.03 -6.71
C LYS A 91 -3.87 -39.99 -7.73
N MET A 92 -3.99 -40.37 -9.01
CA MET A 92 -4.50 -39.50 -10.06
C MET A 92 -5.92 -39.03 -9.72
N THR A 93 -6.81 -39.96 -9.36
CA THR A 93 -8.20 -39.65 -8.98
C THR A 93 -8.24 -38.74 -7.75
N GLU A 94 -7.45 -39.00 -6.71
CA GLU A 94 -7.38 -38.15 -5.52
C GLU A 94 -6.95 -36.71 -5.83
N LEU A 95 -5.98 -36.54 -6.73
CA LEU A 95 -5.51 -35.22 -7.16
C LEU A 95 -6.56 -34.49 -8.00
N LEU A 96 -7.22 -35.19 -8.92
CA LEU A 96 -8.32 -34.61 -9.71
C LEU A 96 -9.54 -34.29 -8.84
N ASP A 97 -9.83 -35.08 -7.81
CA ASP A 97 -10.91 -34.80 -6.86
C ASP A 97 -10.62 -33.59 -5.98
N LYS A 98 -9.35 -33.34 -5.64
CA LYS A 98 -8.94 -32.08 -4.99
C LYS A 98 -9.14 -30.92 -5.93
N TYR A 99 -8.69 -31.04 -7.18
CA TYR A 99 -8.87 -30.01 -8.20
C TYR A 99 -10.35 -29.72 -8.46
N ARG A 100 -11.23 -30.72 -8.53
CA ARG A 100 -12.69 -30.54 -8.71
C ARG A 100 -13.37 -29.73 -7.61
N LYS A 101 -12.74 -29.60 -6.43
CA LYS A 101 -13.27 -28.85 -5.28
C LYS A 101 -12.80 -27.40 -5.25
N THR A 102 -11.91 -26.99 -6.17
CA THR A 102 -11.50 -25.60 -6.31
C THR A 102 -12.59 -24.81 -7.02
N PHE A 103 -12.41 -23.50 -7.10
CA PHE A 103 -13.19 -22.71 -8.05
C PHE A 103 -12.80 -23.12 -9.47
N LEU A 104 -13.80 -23.42 -10.31
CA LEU A 104 -13.61 -23.84 -11.70
C LEU A 104 -14.36 -22.90 -12.64
N THR A 105 -13.66 -22.44 -13.67
CA THR A 105 -14.24 -21.77 -14.83
C THR A 105 -15.04 -22.75 -15.68
N GLU A 106 -15.86 -22.24 -16.60
CA GLU A 106 -16.64 -23.09 -17.52
C GLU A 106 -15.73 -23.93 -18.43
N ARG A 107 -14.58 -23.38 -18.86
CA ARG A 107 -13.61 -24.11 -19.69
C ARG A 107 -12.98 -25.29 -18.95
N GLU A 108 -12.64 -25.12 -17.68
CA GLU A 108 -12.10 -26.20 -16.86
C GLU A 108 -13.14 -27.30 -16.61
N LYS A 109 -14.40 -26.93 -16.37
CA LYS A 109 -15.51 -27.89 -16.27
C LYS A 109 -15.68 -28.70 -17.54
N ASP A 110 -15.60 -28.05 -18.71
CA ASP A 110 -15.66 -28.72 -20.00
C ASP A 110 -14.50 -29.70 -20.20
N LEU A 111 -13.28 -29.31 -19.85
CA LEU A 111 -12.11 -30.18 -19.93
C LEU A 111 -12.20 -31.37 -18.97
N LEU A 112 -12.66 -31.15 -17.73
CA LEU A 112 -12.91 -32.22 -16.77
C LEU A 112 -13.98 -33.19 -17.26
N LYS A 113 -15.06 -32.68 -17.89
CA LYS A 113 -16.08 -33.51 -18.50
C LYS A 113 -15.54 -34.34 -19.67
N LYS A 114 -14.62 -33.78 -20.47
CA LYS A 114 -13.91 -34.55 -21.50
C LYS A 114 -13.08 -35.66 -20.87
N PHE A 115 -12.31 -35.36 -19.81
CA PHE A 115 -11.56 -36.37 -19.07
C PHE A 115 -12.46 -37.50 -18.58
N ASP A 116 -13.61 -37.17 -17.99
CA ASP A 116 -14.61 -38.12 -17.51
C ASP A 116 -15.17 -39.03 -18.61
N ALA A 117 -15.18 -38.55 -19.85
CA ALA A 117 -15.61 -39.33 -21.01
C ALA A 117 -14.49 -40.21 -21.60
N VAL A 118 -13.23 -39.78 -21.55
CA VAL A 118 -12.11 -40.46 -22.23
C VAL A 118 -11.33 -41.43 -21.33
N TRP A 119 -11.34 -41.21 -20.01
CA TRP A 119 -10.69 -42.12 -19.06
C TRP A 119 -11.29 -43.53 -19.05
N PRO A 120 -12.63 -43.74 -18.97
CA PRO A 120 -13.20 -45.09 -18.88
C PRO A 120 -12.91 -45.98 -20.10
N PRO A 121 -12.99 -45.50 -21.36
CA PRO A 121 -12.56 -46.27 -22.52
C PRO A 121 -11.09 -46.69 -22.48
N TYR A 122 -10.19 -45.77 -22.11
CA TYR A 122 -8.77 -46.07 -21.93
C TYR A 122 -8.57 -47.16 -20.86
N GLU A 123 -9.19 -47.01 -19.69
CA GLU A 123 -9.08 -47.97 -18.60
C GLU A 123 -9.63 -49.35 -18.99
N ALA A 124 -10.73 -49.40 -19.74
CA ALA A 124 -11.28 -50.64 -20.26
C ALA A 124 -10.30 -51.33 -21.23
N SER A 125 -9.63 -50.58 -22.11
CA SER A 125 -8.59 -51.12 -23.00
C SER A 125 -7.39 -51.63 -22.20
N ALA A 126 -6.91 -50.87 -21.22
CA ALA A 126 -5.82 -51.27 -20.32
C ALA A 126 -6.12 -52.59 -19.59
N LYS A 127 -7.34 -52.78 -19.09
CA LYS A 127 -7.77 -54.04 -18.46
C LYS A 127 -7.78 -55.22 -19.42
N LYS A 128 -8.19 -55.01 -20.67
CA LYS A 128 -8.12 -56.05 -21.72
C LYS A 128 -6.67 -56.44 -22.02
N VAL A 129 -5.75 -55.48 -22.07
CA VAL A 129 -4.30 -55.75 -22.22
C VAL A 129 -3.82 -56.64 -21.08
N ILE A 130 -4.11 -56.29 -19.82
CA ILE A 130 -3.74 -57.08 -18.64
C ILE A 130 -4.29 -58.51 -18.75
N ALA A 131 -5.56 -58.68 -19.13
CA ALA A 131 -6.16 -60.01 -19.28
C ALA A 131 -5.52 -60.84 -20.41
N LEU A 132 -5.09 -60.19 -21.50
CA LEU A 132 -4.41 -60.86 -22.61
C LEU A 132 -2.98 -61.27 -22.27
N MET A 133 -2.30 -60.61 -21.32
CA MET A 133 -0.92 -60.95 -20.91
C MET A 133 -0.78 -62.37 -20.33
N GLU A 134 -1.86 -62.97 -19.80
CA GLU A 134 -1.81 -64.35 -19.31
C GLU A 134 -2.04 -65.39 -20.41
N VAL A 135 -2.72 -64.99 -21.50
CA VAL A 135 -3.27 -65.87 -22.53
C VAL A 135 -2.50 -65.78 -23.85
N ASP A 136 -2.22 -64.56 -24.33
CA ASP A 136 -1.67 -64.27 -25.65
C ASP A 136 -0.96 -62.89 -25.66
N ASN A 137 0.36 -62.90 -25.40
CA ASN A 137 1.18 -61.67 -25.37
C ASN A 137 1.21 -60.92 -26.71
N LEU A 138 1.06 -61.62 -27.84
CA LEU A 138 1.06 -60.96 -29.16
C LEU A 138 -0.19 -60.10 -29.31
N LYS A 139 -1.37 -60.65 -28.97
CA LYS A 139 -2.62 -59.87 -28.97
C LYS A 139 -2.61 -58.73 -27.96
N ALA A 140 -2.01 -58.93 -26.80
CA ALA A 140 -1.83 -57.84 -25.82
C ALA A 140 -1.02 -56.68 -26.43
N THR A 141 0.08 -57.01 -27.12
CA THR A 141 0.95 -56.03 -27.79
C THR A 141 0.24 -55.30 -28.93
N GLU A 142 -0.51 -56.02 -29.77
CA GLU A 142 -1.31 -55.42 -30.85
C GLU A 142 -2.38 -54.46 -30.30
N LEU A 143 -3.06 -54.83 -29.21
CA LEU A 143 -4.07 -53.98 -28.57
C LEU A 143 -3.47 -52.71 -27.96
N VAL A 144 -2.26 -52.77 -27.41
CA VAL A 144 -1.53 -51.57 -26.96
C VAL A 144 -1.27 -50.65 -28.14
N ASN A 145 -0.61 -51.15 -29.18
CA ASN A 145 -0.16 -50.36 -30.32
C ASN A 145 -1.30 -49.75 -31.16
N ASN A 146 -2.43 -50.45 -31.28
CA ASN A 146 -3.50 -50.05 -32.19
C ASN A 146 -4.64 -49.27 -31.53
N GLU A 147 -4.90 -49.48 -30.23
CA GLU A 147 -6.07 -48.91 -29.54
C GLU A 147 -5.68 -48.19 -28.24
N THR A 148 -5.00 -48.89 -27.33
CA THR A 148 -4.77 -48.40 -25.96
C THR A 148 -3.92 -47.13 -25.92
N THR A 149 -2.88 -47.05 -26.76
CA THR A 149 -2.02 -45.87 -26.85
C THR A 149 -2.75 -44.66 -27.39
N GLN A 150 -3.61 -44.82 -28.39
CA GLN A 150 -4.40 -43.71 -28.95
C GLN A 150 -5.43 -43.19 -27.94
N LEU A 151 -6.10 -44.09 -27.22
CA LEU A 151 -7.00 -43.71 -26.13
C LEU A 151 -6.27 -42.95 -25.02
N PHE A 152 -5.05 -43.37 -24.68
CA PHE A 152 -4.24 -42.67 -23.68
C PHE A 152 -3.75 -41.30 -24.15
N GLN A 153 -3.38 -41.14 -25.42
CA GLN A 153 -3.00 -39.83 -25.97
C GLN A 153 -4.10 -38.79 -25.73
N VAL A 154 -5.37 -39.16 -25.92
CA VAL A 154 -6.49 -38.24 -25.64
C VAL A 154 -6.61 -37.92 -24.14
N VAL A 155 -6.29 -38.86 -23.24
CA VAL A 155 -6.25 -38.60 -21.79
C VAL A 155 -5.14 -37.60 -21.46
N ASP A 156 -3.93 -37.82 -21.97
CA ASP A 156 -2.77 -36.96 -21.76
C ASP A 156 -2.99 -35.54 -22.32
N ASP A 157 -3.54 -35.45 -23.53
CA ASP A 157 -3.90 -34.17 -24.17
C ASP A 157 -4.90 -33.40 -23.31
N VAL A 158 -5.95 -34.04 -22.80
CA VAL A 158 -6.96 -33.36 -21.97
C VAL A 158 -6.38 -32.87 -20.65
N LEU A 159 -5.52 -33.66 -19.98
CA LEU A 159 -4.90 -33.24 -18.73
C LEU A 159 -3.86 -32.12 -18.96
N SER A 160 -3.13 -32.19 -20.08
CA SER A 160 -2.21 -31.12 -20.50
C SER A 160 -2.95 -29.83 -20.85
N ASP A 161 -4.07 -29.92 -21.58
CA ASP A 161 -4.96 -28.78 -21.86
C ASP A 161 -5.46 -28.10 -20.58
N ILE A 162 -5.74 -28.85 -19.51
CA ILE A 162 -6.13 -28.27 -18.21
C ILE A 162 -4.95 -27.51 -17.60
N VAL A 163 -3.75 -28.10 -17.60
CA VAL A 163 -2.54 -27.45 -17.07
C VAL A 163 -2.23 -26.16 -17.83
N ASP A 164 -2.21 -26.22 -19.16
CA ASP A 164 -1.89 -25.07 -20.01
C ASP A 164 -2.92 -23.95 -19.87
N PHE A 165 -4.20 -24.30 -19.79
CA PHE A 165 -5.26 -23.32 -19.56
C PHE A 165 -5.16 -22.66 -18.17
N ASN A 166 -4.83 -23.43 -17.13
CA ASN A 166 -4.61 -22.87 -15.80
C ASN A 166 -3.35 -21.99 -15.75
N ASP A 167 -2.27 -22.35 -16.46
CA ASP A 167 -1.08 -21.50 -16.57
C ASP A 167 -1.42 -20.17 -17.26
N GLN A 168 -2.24 -20.21 -18.31
CA GLN A 168 -2.75 -18.99 -18.95
C GLN A 168 -3.56 -18.13 -17.97
N LEU A 169 -4.48 -18.70 -17.20
CA LEU A 169 -5.24 -17.96 -16.18
C LEU A 169 -4.33 -17.37 -15.10
N ALA A 170 -3.32 -18.13 -14.66
CA ALA A 170 -2.34 -17.68 -13.69
C ALA A 170 -1.52 -16.50 -14.22
N LYS A 171 -1.15 -16.55 -15.51
CA LYS A 171 -0.47 -15.46 -16.20
C LYS A 171 -1.34 -14.21 -16.33
N GLU A 172 -2.61 -14.36 -16.70
CA GLU A 172 -3.55 -13.23 -16.78
C GLU A 172 -3.74 -12.56 -15.41
N ALA A 173 -3.85 -13.37 -14.35
CA ALA A 173 -3.92 -12.87 -12.97
C ALA A 173 -2.63 -12.14 -12.55
N TYR A 174 -1.46 -12.67 -12.93
CA TYR A 174 -0.17 -12.02 -12.70
C TYR A 174 -0.08 -10.67 -13.43
N ASP A 175 -0.41 -10.63 -14.71
CA ASP A 175 -0.35 -9.40 -15.52
C ASP A 175 -1.32 -8.32 -14.97
N GLN A 176 -2.51 -8.72 -14.47
CA GLN A 176 -3.43 -7.82 -13.75
C GLN A 176 -2.90 -7.34 -12.41
N SER A 177 -2.16 -8.19 -11.68
CA SER A 177 -1.58 -7.83 -10.39
C SER A 177 -0.51 -6.73 -10.55
N ASP A 178 0.30 -6.80 -11.62
CA ASP A 178 1.32 -5.79 -11.91
C ASP A 178 0.69 -4.43 -12.23
N VAL A 179 -0.36 -4.41 -13.05
CA VAL A 179 -1.13 -3.18 -13.34
C VAL A 179 -1.73 -2.59 -12.06
N THR A 180 -2.26 -3.45 -11.18
CA THR A 180 -2.90 -3.00 -9.92
C THR A 180 -1.87 -2.45 -8.94
N ALA A 181 -0.73 -3.12 -8.78
CA ALA A 181 0.37 -2.66 -7.93
C ALA A 181 0.93 -1.32 -8.43
N ASN A 182 1.15 -1.18 -9.74
CA ASN A 182 1.62 0.06 -10.35
C ASN A 182 0.62 1.22 -10.12
N ARG A 183 -0.69 0.98 -10.27
CA ARG A 183 -1.72 1.98 -9.98
C ARG A 183 -1.75 2.39 -8.50
N ALA A 184 -1.62 1.43 -7.59
CA ALA A 184 -1.55 1.71 -6.15
C ALA A 184 -0.34 2.58 -5.81
N GLN A 185 0.83 2.26 -6.37
CA GLN A 185 2.06 3.04 -6.20
C GLN A 185 1.92 4.46 -6.77
N GLN A 186 1.39 4.61 -7.99
CA GLN A 186 1.15 5.92 -8.60
C GLN A 186 0.18 6.76 -7.77
N THR A 187 -0.87 6.15 -7.23
CA THR A 187 -1.85 6.82 -6.35
C THR A 187 -1.17 7.31 -5.07
N LEU A 188 -0.35 6.49 -4.43
CA LEU A 188 0.40 6.86 -3.22
C LEU A 188 1.39 8.01 -3.50
N ILE A 189 2.13 7.95 -4.60
CA ILE A 189 3.05 9.02 -5.00
C ILE A 189 2.27 10.31 -5.25
N GLY A 190 1.14 10.25 -5.96
CA GLY A 190 0.28 11.40 -6.19
C GLY A 190 -0.24 12.04 -4.90
N LEU A 191 -0.70 11.22 -3.96
CA LEU A 191 -1.14 11.67 -2.63
C LEU A 191 0.00 12.29 -1.82
N LEU A 192 1.20 11.73 -1.87
CA LEU A 192 2.39 12.29 -1.20
C LEU A 192 2.78 13.65 -1.77
N VAL A 193 2.83 13.78 -3.10
CA VAL A 193 3.14 15.06 -3.76
C VAL A 193 2.09 16.11 -3.38
N LEU A 194 0.80 15.74 -3.44
CA LEU A 194 -0.29 16.62 -3.04
C LEU A 194 -0.20 17.04 -1.56
N ALA A 195 0.13 16.10 -0.67
CA ALA A 195 0.32 16.34 0.76
C ALA A 195 1.42 17.37 1.03
N VAL A 196 2.55 17.22 0.34
CA VAL A 196 3.69 18.14 0.45
C VAL A 196 3.31 19.53 -0.06
N LEU A 197 2.63 19.63 -1.20
CA LEU A 197 2.17 20.91 -1.76
C LEU A 197 1.19 21.62 -0.83
N ILE A 198 0.19 20.92 -0.31
CA ILE A 198 -0.79 21.48 0.63
C ILE A 198 -0.09 21.94 1.92
N SER A 199 0.82 21.13 2.47
CA SER A 199 1.58 21.46 3.66
C SER A 199 2.44 22.71 3.47
N ALA A 200 3.12 22.83 2.31
CA ALA A 200 3.92 24.00 1.96
C ALA A 200 3.05 25.27 1.82
N ILE A 201 1.89 25.17 1.19
CA ILE A 201 0.94 26.29 1.05
C ILE A 201 0.43 26.75 2.43
N ILE A 202 0.01 25.81 3.28
CA ILE A 202 -0.46 26.11 4.63
C ILE A 202 0.66 26.79 5.44
N ALA A 203 1.87 26.22 5.43
CA ALA A 203 3.02 26.78 6.13
C ALA A 203 3.35 28.20 5.64
N PHE A 204 3.31 28.43 4.33
CA PHE A 204 3.55 29.75 3.74
C PHE A 204 2.47 30.76 4.15
N VAL A 205 1.18 30.40 4.06
CA VAL A 205 0.06 31.27 4.42
C VAL A 205 0.07 31.64 5.90
N ILE A 206 0.32 30.67 6.78
CA ILE A 206 0.41 30.89 8.24
C ILE A 206 1.60 31.80 8.55
N THR A 207 2.80 31.46 8.06
CA THR A 207 4.03 32.23 8.31
C THR A 207 3.88 33.67 7.82
N ARG A 208 3.39 33.87 6.59
CA ARG A 208 3.16 35.22 6.04
C ARG A 208 2.10 35.98 6.83
N GLY A 209 1.05 35.32 7.27
CA GLY A 209 0.00 35.91 8.12
C GLY A 209 0.54 36.38 9.47
N LEU A 210 1.37 35.56 10.12
CA LEU A 210 2.00 35.90 11.40
C LEU A 210 2.97 37.06 11.27
N LEU A 211 3.87 37.02 10.28
CA LEU A 211 4.82 38.11 10.03
C LEU A 211 4.13 39.43 9.68
N LYS A 212 2.96 39.38 9.03
CA LYS A 212 2.14 40.57 8.77
C LYS A 212 1.49 41.11 10.05
N GLN A 213 0.95 40.25 10.91
CA GLN A 213 0.34 40.68 12.18
C GLN A 213 1.37 41.22 13.18
N LEU A 214 2.56 40.62 13.22
CA LEU A 214 3.66 41.07 14.09
C LEU A 214 4.31 42.35 13.56
N GLY A 215 4.36 42.55 12.23
CA GLY A 215 5.04 43.70 11.61
C GLY A 215 6.53 43.46 11.36
N GLY A 216 7.08 42.39 11.94
CA GLY A 216 8.49 42.01 11.84
C GLY A 216 8.71 40.60 12.39
N GLU A 217 9.96 40.27 12.67
CA GLU A 217 10.28 38.99 13.32
C GLU A 217 9.87 39.01 14.80
N PRO A 218 9.31 37.90 15.33
CA PRO A 218 8.91 37.81 16.73
C PRO A 218 10.07 38.08 17.71
N ALA A 219 11.27 37.58 17.38
CA ALA A 219 12.46 37.77 18.21
C ALA A 219 12.82 39.26 18.34
N TYR A 220 12.75 40.00 17.23
CA TYR A 220 12.97 41.45 17.23
C TYR A 220 11.93 42.19 18.07
N ALA A 221 10.65 41.83 17.97
CA ALA A 221 9.61 42.43 18.80
C ALA A 221 9.84 42.17 20.31
N ALA A 222 10.28 40.96 20.67
CA ALA A 222 10.62 40.61 22.05
C ALA A 222 11.82 41.41 22.57
N GLU A 223 12.86 41.61 21.75
CA GLU A 223 14.03 42.41 22.08
C GLU A 223 13.66 43.87 22.37
N VAL A 224 12.86 44.49 21.50
CA VAL A 224 12.38 45.87 21.68
C VAL A 224 11.58 45.99 22.98
N LEU A 225 10.65 45.07 23.27
CA LEU A 225 9.90 45.08 24.53
C LEU A 225 10.83 44.96 25.74
N SER A 226 11.88 44.14 25.67
CA SER A 226 12.83 43.98 26.78
C SER A 226 13.61 45.26 27.06
N ARG A 227 14.01 46.00 26.01
CA ARG A 227 14.69 47.30 26.18
C ARG A 227 13.77 48.34 26.82
N VAL A 228 12.53 48.43 26.32
CA VAL A 228 11.52 49.34 26.88
C VAL A 228 11.21 49.00 28.33
N ALA A 229 11.11 47.72 28.68
CA ALA A 229 10.92 47.27 30.06
C ALA A 229 12.10 47.61 30.99
N ALA A 230 13.32 47.70 30.43
CA ALA A 230 14.51 48.17 31.15
C ALA A 230 14.60 49.71 31.26
N GLY A 231 13.61 50.44 30.73
CA GLY A 231 13.54 51.90 30.78
C GLY A 231 14.28 52.61 29.63
N ASP A 232 14.77 51.86 28.65
CA ASP A 232 15.31 52.43 27.41
C ASP A 232 14.14 52.84 26.49
N LEU A 233 13.86 54.13 26.45
CA LEU A 233 12.81 54.73 25.61
C LEU A 233 13.36 55.37 24.32
N ASP A 234 14.68 55.33 24.10
CA ASP A 234 15.33 55.84 22.89
C ASP A 234 15.41 54.78 21.78
N VAL A 235 14.56 53.75 21.88
CA VAL A 235 14.53 52.62 20.93
C VAL A 235 13.83 53.03 19.65
N THR A 236 14.57 53.00 18.54
CA THR A 236 13.98 53.21 17.21
C THR A 236 13.36 51.92 16.68
N ILE A 237 12.05 51.95 16.39
CA ILE A 237 11.31 50.81 15.80
C ILE A 237 11.04 51.11 14.32
N PRO A 238 11.84 50.55 13.37
CA PRO A 238 11.55 50.66 11.95
C PRO A 238 10.28 49.88 11.62
N LEU A 239 9.33 50.55 10.99
CA LEU A 239 8.09 49.96 10.51
C LEU A 239 8.16 49.74 9.00
N ARG A 240 7.44 48.73 8.51
CA ARG A 240 7.23 48.57 7.07
C ARG A 240 6.41 49.76 6.55
N ALA A 241 6.57 50.07 5.26
CA ALA A 241 5.80 51.14 4.62
C ALA A 241 4.29 50.92 4.81
N ASN A 242 3.61 51.96 5.31
CA ASN A 242 2.17 51.96 5.64
C ASN A 242 1.73 50.92 6.70
N ASP A 243 2.64 50.45 7.56
CA ASP A 243 2.27 49.58 8.67
C ASP A 243 1.73 50.38 9.85
N THR A 244 0.40 50.36 10.00
CA THR A 244 -0.33 51.07 11.08
C THR A 244 -1.06 50.13 12.03
N GLY A 245 -1.07 48.82 11.74
CA GLY A 245 -1.92 47.85 12.43
C GLY A 245 -1.19 46.65 13.01
N SER A 246 0.13 46.57 12.85
CA SER A 246 0.93 45.49 13.43
C SER A 246 1.20 45.70 14.92
N MET A 247 1.65 44.62 15.58
CA MET A 247 2.15 44.69 16.96
C MET A 247 3.32 45.69 17.07
N LEU A 248 4.28 45.67 16.14
CA LEU A 248 5.39 46.64 16.15
C LEU A 248 4.90 48.09 15.97
N ALA A 249 3.90 48.33 15.13
CA ALA A 249 3.31 49.66 14.99
C ALA A 249 2.65 50.14 16.29
N ALA A 250 1.90 49.26 16.97
CA ALA A 250 1.32 49.56 18.28
C ALA A 250 2.40 49.79 19.36
N MET A 251 3.47 49.01 19.37
CA MET A 251 4.61 49.19 20.27
C MET A 251 5.32 50.53 20.04
N LYS A 252 5.51 50.95 18.78
CA LYS A 252 6.08 52.27 18.47
C LYS A 252 5.24 53.40 19.08
N GLY A 253 3.92 53.36 18.90
CA GLY A 253 3.02 54.34 19.53
C GLY A 253 3.09 54.32 21.06
N MET A 254 3.27 53.14 21.68
CA MET A 254 3.46 53.02 23.12
C MET A 254 4.77 53.67 23.59
N VAL A 255 5.89 53.43 22.91
CA VAL A 255 7.20 54.03 23.23
C VAL A 255 7.16 55.55 23.06
N GLU A 256 6.57 56.05 21.97
CA GLU A 256 6.38 57.48 21.74
C GLU A 256 5.56 58.12 22.87
N LYS A 257 4.47 57.47 23.30
CA LYS A 257 3.62 58.00 24.38
C LYS A 257 4.30 57.96 25.75
N LEU A 258 5.02 56.89 26.07
CA LEU A 258 5.81 56.81 27.31
C LEU A 258 6.91 57.87 27.35
N SER A 259 7.62 58.08 26.23
CA SER A 259 8.65 59.12 26.10
C SER A 259 8.07 60.52 26.33
N GLN A 260 6.90 60.80 25.74
CA GLN A 260 6.18 62.05 25.96
C GLN A 260 5.84 62.25 27.44
N ILE A 261 5.26 61.24 28.10
CA ILE A 261 4.87 61.32 29.52
C ILE A 261 6.10 61.56 30.41
N ILE A 262 7.21 60.86 30.18
CA ILE A 262 8.46 61.08 30.93
C ILE A 262 9.02 62.48 30.69
N GLY A 263 8.92 63.00 29.46
CA GLY A 263 9.27 64.38 29.14
C GLY A 263 8.42 65.40 29.91
N GLU A 264 7.10 65.21 29.93
CA GLU A 264 6.16 66.04 30.70
C GLU A 264 6.45 65.98 32.21
N VAL A 265 6.72 64.79 32.77
CA VAL A 265 7.07 64.60 34.18
C VAL A 265 8.40 65.29 34.52
N ARG A 266 9.44 65.17 33.69
CA ARG A 266 10.70 65.90 33.88
C ARG A 266 10.49 67.41 33.81
N GLY A 267 9.68 67.88 32.87
CA GLY A 267 9.33 69.30 32.77
C GLY A 267 8.63 69.82 34.02
N ALA A 268 7.64 69.08 34.52
CA ALA A 268 6.94 69.41 35.77
C ALA A 268 7.86 69.37 36.99
N ALA A 269 8.76 68.39 37.09
CA ALA A 269 9.73 68.29 38.17
C ALA A 269 10.73 69.47 38.16
N ASN A 270 11.22 69.87 36.98
CA ASN A 270 12.11 71.03 36.85
C ASN A 270 11.39 72.33 37.22
N ALA A 271 10.14 72.51 36.79
CA ALA A 271 9.32 73.67 37.18
C ALA A 271 9.09 73.72 38.70
N LEU A 272 8.83 72.57 39.33
CA LEU A 272 8.66 72.44 40.77
C LEU A 272 9.97 72.73 41.53
N SER A 273 11.11 72.24 41.02
CA SER A 273 12.44 72.53 41.59
C SER A 273 12.77 74.00 41.52
N GLY A 274 12.55 74.64 40.36
CA GLY A 274 12.75 76.08 40.19
C GLY A 274 11.85 76.90 41.12
N ALA A 275 10.57 76.53 41.24
CA ALA A 275 9.66 77.17 42.19
C ALA A 275 10.11 76.98 43.65
N SER A 276 10.63 75.80 44.01
CA SER A 276 11.15 75.52 45.35
C SER A 276 12.42 76.33 45.66
N GLU A 277 13.31 76.52 44.67
CA GLU A 277 14.48 77.39 44.78
C GLU A 277 14.08 78.85 44.96
N GLU A 278 13.09 79.34 44.21
CA GLU A 278 12.56 80.70 44.34
C GLU A 278 11.94 80.94 45.72
N VAL A 279 11.17 79.96 46.23
CA VAL A 279 10.61 79.98 47.59
C VAL A 279 11.71 79.95 48.65
N SER A 280 12.76 79.14 48.47
CA SER A 280 13.89 79.10 49.39
C SER A 280 14.67 80.41 49.39
N ALA A 281 14.92 81.00 48.22
CA ALA A 281 15.62 82.28 48.10
C ALA A 281 14.82 83.43 48.74
N THR A 282 13.50 83.46 48.55
CA THR A 282 12.62 84.44 49.22
C THR A 282 12.61 84.24 50.74
N ALA A 283 12.48 83.01 51.24
CA ALA A 283 12.54 82.71 52.67
C ALA A 283 13.87 83.14 53.30
N GLN A 284 14.99 82.98 52.59
CA GLN A 284 16.33 83.33 53.07
C GLN A 284 16.61 84.84 53.03
N SER A 285 15.97 85.57 52.11
CA SER A 285 16.00 87.05 52.10
C SER A 285 15.15 87.69 53.20
N MET A 286 14.21 86.93 53.78
CA MET A 286 13.32 87.38 54.86
C MET A 286 13.84 87.05 56.26
N SER A 287 14.95 86.30 56.36
CA SER A 287 15.57 85.86 57.61
C SER A 287 16.80 86.69 57.95
#